data_AF-A0A3D3V8K0-F1
#
_entry.id   AF-A0A3D3V8K0-F1
#
_cell.length_a   1.000
_cell.length_b   1.000
_cell.length_c   1.000
_cell.angle_alpha   90.00
_cell.angle_beta   90.00
_cell.angle_gamma   90.00
#
_symmetry.space_group_name_H-M   'P 1'
#
loop_
_entity.id
_entity.type
_entity.pdbx_description
1 polymer ?
#
loop_
_entity_poly.entity_id
_entity_poly.type
_entity_poly.pdbx_seq_one_letter_code
_entity_poly.pdbx_strand_id
1 'polypeptide(L)'
;RFAPDCPRLKGVISAVDIGEGVYDPIQFRTDTVCTNRSLEDAVTQVLANDDTDPIIILQGDHGFKFRLPGEAPITPEGVTLGEEPARSLATLNALRLPATCQTQFHDALSPVNTFRLVFACLKGQMAALLPDRHFLRQRGANGGLVEVDPVAPEPPTGG
;
A
#
# COMPACT_ATOMS: atom_id res chain seq x y z
N ARG A 1 18.35 4.57 6.11
CA ARG A 1 19.24 3.83 5.20
C ARG A 1 18.78 2.38 5.26
N PHE A 2 18.62 1.69 4.13
CA PHE A 2 18.31 0.25 4.14
C PHE A 2 19.42 -0.52 4.86
N ALA A 3 19.09 -1.74 5.34
CA ALA A 3 20.05 -2.59 6.02
C ALA A 3 21.34 -2.78 5.18
N PRO A 4 22.52 -2.94 5.81
CA PRO A 4 23.82 -2.98 5.11
C PRO A 4 23.92 -4.09 4.05
N ASP A 5 23.10 -5.12 4.18
CA ASP A 5 23.03 -6.31 3.34
C ASP A 5 21.92 -6.25 2.28
N CYS A 6 21.46 -5.05 1.93
CA CYS A 6 20.48 -4.81 0.87
C CYS A 6 21.15 -4.34 -0.42
N PRO A 7 21.65 -5.26 -1.28
CA PRO A 7 22.29 -4.91 -2.53
C PRO A 7 21.30 -4.27 -3.50
N ARG A 8 21.79 -3.31 -4.28
CA ARG A 8 21.07 -2.78 -5.46
C ARG A 8 21.76 -3.23 -6.74
N LEU A 9 20.96 -3.59 -7.75
CA LEU A 9 21.45 -3.84 -9.10
C LEU A 9 22.13 -2.57 -9.64
N LYS A 10 23.31 -2.73 -10.25
CA LYS A 10 24.03 -1.61 -10.89
C LYS A 10 23.15 -1.04 -12.00
N GLY A 11 22.99 0.29 -12.03
CA GLY A 11 22.17 0.98 -13.03
C GLY A 11 20.74 1.31 -12.60
N VAL A 12 20.29 0.86 -11.41
CA VAL A 12 19.04 1.34 -10.79
C VAL A 12 19.36 2.64 -10.05
N ILE A 13 19.25 3.77 -10.75
CA ILE A 13 19.84 5.06 -10.32
C ILE A 13 18.97 5.89 -9.37
N SER A 14 17.71 5.55 -9.11
CA SER A 14 16.88 6.35 -8.19
C SER A 14 15.56 5.65 -7.84
N ALA A 15 15.14 5.77 -6.58
CA ALA A 15 13.77 5.48 -6.13
C ALA A 15 12.82 6.68 -6.41
N VAL A 16 13.29 7.68 -7.14
CA VAL A 16 12.65 8.99 -7.32
C VAL A 16 12.68 9.40 -8.79
N ASP A 17 12.25 8.50 -9.66
CA ASP A 17 11.63 8.92 -10.91
C ASP A 17 10.27 8.22 -11.01
N ILE A 18 9.26 8.88 -10.43
CA ILE A 18 7.85 8.46 -10.36
C ILE A 18 7.14 8.61 -11.72
N GLY A 19 7.89 8.66 -12.81
CA GLY A 19 7.39 8.54 -14.18
C GLY A 19 7.55 7.10 -14.65
N GLU A 20 6.43 6.39 -14.82
CA GLU A 20 6.26 5.07 -15.46
C GLU A 20 7.51 4.37 -16.03
N GLY A 21 8.40 3.98 -15.13
CA GLY A 21 9.58 3.21 -15.46
C GLY A 21 9.22 1.74 -15.70
N VAL A 22 10.00 1.08 -16.55
CA VAL A 22 10.09 -0.38 -16.50
C VAL A 22 10.95 -0.71 -15.28
N TYR A 23 10.34 -1.28 -14.25
CA TYR A 23 11.10 -1.69 -13.05
C TYR A 23 11.55 -3.13 -13.21
N ASP A 24 12.76 -3.43 -12.76
CA ASP A 24 13.28 -4.78 -12.77
C ASP A 24 12.57 -5.62 -11.68
N PRO A 25 11.88 -6.73 -12.03
CA PRO A 25 11.15 -7.53 -11.05
C PRO A 25 12.04 -8.14 -9.95
N ILE A 26 13.31 -8.42 -10.26
CA ILE A 26 14.30 -8.92 -9.29
C ILE A 26 14.67 -7.80 -8.32
N GLN A 27 14.86 -6.57 -8.82
CA GLN A 27 15.10 -5.43 -7.95
C GLN A 27 13.90 -5.16 -7.04
N PHE A 28 12.67 -5.18 -7.58
CA PHE A 28 11.47 -4.95 -6.76
C PHE A 28 11.35 -5.98 -5.64
N ARG A 29 11.54 -7.26 -5.96
CA ARG A 29 11.57 -8.32 -4.95
C ARG A 29 12.65 -8.08 -3.90
N THR A 30 13.84 -7.67 -4.32
CA THR A 30 14.96 -7.39 -3.41
C THR A 30 14.63 -6.23 -2.47
N ASP A 31 14.11 -5.12 -3.00
CA ASP A 31 13.71 -3.95 -2.22
C ASP A 31 12.59 -4.29 -1.23
N THR A 32 11.61 -5.11 -1.64
CA THR A 32 10.53 -5.59 -0.77
C THR A 32 11.06 -6.44 0.38
N VAL A 33 11.93 -7.42 0.11
CA VAL A 33 12.55 -8.25 1.16
C VAL A 33 13.33 -7.39 2.17
N CYS A 34 14.07 -6.41 1.65
CA CYS A 34 14.84 -5.48 2.46
C CYS A 34 13.97 -4.57 3.32
N THR A 35 12.88 -4.05 2.75
CA THR A 35 11.92 -3.22 3.47
C THR A 35 11.24 -4.04 4.56
N ASN A 36 10.81 -5.27 4.27
CA ASN A 36 10.18 -6.15 5.24
C ASN A 36 11.08 -6.40 6.45
N ARG A 37 12.37 -6.70 6.24
CA ARG A 37 13.33 -6.88 7.34
C ARG A 37 13.47 -5.62 8.20
N SER A 38 13.62 -4.45 7.58
CA SER A 38 13.67 -3.19 8.34
C SER A 38 12.38 -2.93 9.14
N LEU A 39 11.21 -3.29 8.60
CA LEU A 39 9.93 -3.15 9.29
C LEU A 39 9.81 -4.15 10.45
N GLU A 40 10.18 -5.41 10.26
CA GLU A 40 10.21 -6.44 11.30
C GLU A 40 11.14 -6.04 12.45
N ASP A 41 12.34 -5.54 12.15
CA ASP A 41 13.29 -5.04 13.14
C ASP A 41 12.71 -3.86 13.92
N ALA A 42 12.09 -2.90 13.21
CA ALA A 42 11.48 -1.72 13.84
C ALA A 42 10.30 -2.10 14.75
N VAL A 43 9.39 -2.98 14.29
CA VAL A 43 8.27 -3.49 15.08
C VAL A 43 8.78 -4.26 16.30
N THR A 44 9.78 -5.13 16.11
CA THR A 44 10.42 -5.87 17.21
C THR A 44 10.99 -4.92 18.26
N GLN A 45 11.68 -3.87 17.85
CA GLN A 45 12.25 -2.89 18.76
C GLN A 45 11.18 -2.08 19.50
N VAL A 46 10.10 -1.66 18.82
CA VAL A 46 8.97 -0.99 19.48
C VAL A 46 8.37 -1.89 20.55
N LEU A 47 8.05 -3.14 20.22
CA LEU A 47 7.45 -4.08 21.16
C LEU A 47 8.37 -4.48 22.33
N ALA A 48 9.68 -4.46 22.12
CA ALA A 48 10.65 -4.75 23.18
C ALA A 48 10.83 -3.58 24.16
N ASN A 49 10.49 -2.35 23.77
CA ASN A 49 10.72 -1.14 24.56
C ASN A 49 9.44 -0.42 25.02
N ASP A 50 8.26 -0.89 24.59
CA ASP A 50 6.96 -0.36 24.97
C ASP A 50 6.10 -1.47 25.60
N ASP A 51 5.86 -1.35 26.90
CA ASP A 51 5.07 -2.30 27.71
C ASP A 51 3.57 -1.95 27.73
N THR A 52 3.12 -0.95 26.96
CA THR A 52 1.75 -0.41 27.00
C THR A 52 0.78 -1.04 25.99
N ASP A 53 1.18 -2.13 25.33
CA ASP A 53 0.49 -2.75 24.18
C ASP A 53 0.25 -1.74 23.03
N PRO A 54 1.32 -1.32 22.33
CA PRO A 54 1.24 -0.20 21.40
C PRO A 54 0.36 -0.50 20.17
N ILE A 55 -0.34 0.54 19.73
CA ILE A 55 -0.94 0.60 18.40
C ILE A 55 0.18 0.83 17.38
N ILE A 56 0.32 -0.08 16.42
CA ILE A 56 1.30 0.05 15.32
C ILE A 56 0.54 0.07 13.99
N ILE A 57 0.87 1.05 13.15
CA ILE A 57 0.30 1.21 11.81
C ILE A 57 1.44 1.12 10.81
N LEU A 58 1.37 0.17 9.89
CA LEU A 58 2.25 0.07 8.72
C LEU A 58 1.41 0.33 7.49
N GLN A 59 1.68 1.42 6.78
CA GLN A 59 0.86 1.84 5.65
C GLN A 59 1.73 2.29 4.47
N GLY A 60 1.46 1.71 3.29
CA GLY A 60 1.97 2.23 2.02
C GLY A 60 1.18 3.47 1.60
N ASP A 61 1.87 4.47 1.05
CA ASP A 61 1.22 5.69 0.53
C ASP A 61 0.58 5.45 -0.85
N HIS A 62 1.10 4.48 -1.60
CA HIS A 62 0.54 4.03 -2.87
C HIS A 62 0.87 2.56 -3.16
N GLY A 63 0.17 1.99 -4.14
CA GLY A 63 0.43 0.65 -4.66
C GLY A 63 1.47 0.67 -5.77
N PHE A 64 1.38 -0.31 -6.64
CA PHE A 64 2.27 -0.52 -7.78
C PHE A 64 1.94 0.44 -8.94
N LYS A 65 2.91 1.24 -9.39
CA LYS A 65 2.75 2.25 -10.46
C LYS A 65 3.78 2.13 -11.59
N PHE A 66 4.48 1.01 -11.67
CA PHE A 66 5.45 0.74 -12.72
C PHE A 66 4.91 -0.32 -13.67
N ARG A 67 5.70 -0.72 -14.66
CA ARG A 67 5.34 -1.80 -15.59
C ARG A 67 6.34 -2.93 -15.48
N LEU A 68 5.86 -4.17 -15.62
CA LEU A 68 6.72 -5.34 -15.76
C LEU A 68 7.29 -5.43 -17.18
N PRO A 69 8.44 -6.11 -17.38
CA PRO A 69 8.96 -6.38 -18.72
C PRO A 69 7.92 -7.06 -19.60
N GLY A 70 7.64 -6.47 -20.76
CA GLY A 70 6.66 -6.98 -21.73
C GLY A 70 5.24 -6.40 -21.58
N GLU A 71 4.96 -5.64 -20.52
CA GLU A 71 3.67 -4.94 -20.39
C GLU A 71 3.62 -3.70 -21.31
N ALA A 72 2.44 -3.47 -21.90
CA ALA A 72 2.17 -2.28 -22.70
C ALA A 72 2.27 -1.01 -21.84
N PRO A 73 2.63 0.16 -22.43
CA PRO A 73 2.56 1.43 -21.72
C PRO A 73 1.16 1.70 -21.16
N ILE A 74 1.10 2.30 -19.98
CA ILE A 74 -0.18 2.71 -19.37
C ILE A 74 -0.70 3.91 -20.15
N THR A 75 -1.89 3.78 -20.73
CA THR A 75 -2.53 4.92 -21.42
C THR A 75 -3.08 5.92 -20.40
N PRO A 76 -3.29 7.19 -20.77
CA PRO A 76 -3.94 8.17 -19.89
C PRO A 76 -5.27 7.69 -19.31
N GLU A 77 -6.06 6.95 -20.10
CA GLU A 77 -7.34 6.36 -19.69
C GLU A 77 -7.15 5.16 -18.77
N GLY A 78 -6.10 4.36 -19.02
CA GLY A 78 -5.74 3.20 -18.21
C GLY A 78 -5.49 3.55 -16.75
N VAL A 79 -5.04 4.77 -16.43
CA VAL A 79 -4.90 5.22 -15.02
C VAL A 79 -6.21 5.09 -14.22
N THR A 80 -7.37 5.17 -14.88
CA THR A 80 -8.68 5.09 -14.23
C THR A 80 -9.51 3.87 -14.65
N LEU A 81 -9.00 3.01 -15.53
CA LEU A 81 -9.72 1.90 -16.13
C LEU A 81 -8.85 0.64 -16.23
N GLY A 82 -9.47 -0.54 -16.28
CA GLY A 82 -8.73 -1.80 -16.37
C GLY A 82 -8.05 -2.17 -15.05
N GLU A 83 -6.87 -2.77 -15.11
CA GLU A 83 -6.17 -3.32 -13.93
C GLU A 83 -5.33 -2.30 -13.15
N GLU A 84 -4.99 -1.17 -13.77
CA GLU A 84 -4.11 -0.15 -13.15
C GLU A 84 -4.70 0.51 -11.89
N PRO A 85 -6.02 0.77 -11.79
CA PRO A 85 -6.62 1.18 -10.53
C PRO A 85 -6.35 0.19 -9.40
N ALA A 86 -6.54 -1.11 -9.64
CA ALA A 86 -6.29 -2.14 -8.65
C ALA A 86 -4.80 -2.17 -8.23
N ARG A 87 -3.88 -2.11 -9.19
CA ARG A 87 -2.42 -2.09 -8.92
C ARG A 87 -1.99 -0.87 -8.12
N SER A 88 -2.44 0.31 -8.52
CA SER A 88 -2.02 1.58 -7.92
C SER A 88 -2.65 1.87 -6.56
N LEU A 89 -3.80 1.24 -6.26
CA LEU A 89 -4.52 1.35 -5.00
C LEU A 89 -4.27 0.16 -4.04
N ALA A 90 -3.61 -0.91 -4.49
CA ALA A 90 -3.18 -2.03 -3.66
C ALA A 90 -2.04 -1.62 -2.70
N THR A 91 -2.38 -0.82 -1.70
CA THR A 91 -1.46 -0.38 -0.64
C THR A 91 -1.44 -1.39 0.50
N LEU A 92 -0.28 -1.54 1.15
CA LEU A 92 -0.22 -2.21 2.45
C LEU A 92 -0.96 -1.35 3.48
N ASN A 93 -1.88 -1.97 4.24
CA ASN A 93 -2.49 -1.37 5.43
C ASN A 93 -2.57 -2.44 6.52
N ALA A 94 -1.57 -2.46 7.40
CA ALA A 94 -1.50 -3.41 8.50
C ALA A 94 -1.55 -2.67 9.83
N LEU A 95 -2.44 -3.13 10.72
CA LEU A 95 -2.63 -2.55 12.03
C LEU A 95 -2.42 -3.62 13.10
N ARG A 96 -1.57 -3.33 14.07
CA ARG A 96 -1.56 -4.02 15.37
C ARG A 96 -2.39 -3.19 16.33
N LEU A 97 -3.49 -3.74 16.81
CA LEU A 97 -4.44 -3.08 17.70
C LEU A 97 -4.58 -3.84 19.01
N PRO A 98 -4.81 -3.15 20.15
CA PRO A 98 -5.24 -3.77 21.39
C PRO A 98 -6.48 -4.65 21.16
N ALA A 99 -6.60 -5.74 21.91
CA ALA A 99 -7.68 -6.72 21.74
C ALA A 99 -9.08 -6.10 21.77
N THR A 100 -9.28 -5.06 22.59
CA THR A 100 -10.54 -4.30 22.69
C THR A 100 -10.95 -3.58 21.41
N CYS A 101 -10.00 -3.32 20.51
CA CYS A 101 -10.21 -2.55 19.29
C CYS A 101 -10.30 -3.41 18.03
N GLN A 102 -9.86 -4.68 18.11
CA GLN A 102 -9.84 -5.60 16.96
C GLN A 102 -11.25 -5.95 16.45
N THR A 103 -12.27 -5.86 17.29
CA THR A 103 -13.67 -6.15 16.92
C THR A 103 -14.24 -5.21 15.86
N GLN A 104 -13.60 -4.06 15.64
CA GLN A 104 -14.00 -3.04 14.66
C GLN A 104 -13.17 -3.10 13.37
N PHE A 105 -12.13 -3.94 13.33
CA PHE A 105 -11.27 -4.13 12.16
C PHE A 105 -11.84 -5.20 11.21
N HIS A 106 -11.63 -5.04 9.91
CA HIS A 106 -11.91 -6.04 8.89
C HIS A 106 -10.89 -5.95 7.75
N ASP A 107 -10.66 -7.04 7.03
CA ASP A 107 -9.59 -7.14 6.01
C ASP A 107 -9.77 -6.15 4.85
N ALA A 108 -11.01 -5.77 4.55
CA ALA A 108 -11.33 -4.80 3.49
C ALA A 108 -11.28 -3.32 3.94
N LEU A 109 -10.76 -3.01 5.14
CA LEU A 109 -10.78 -1.66 5.69
C LEU A 109 -9.95 -0.70 4.82
N SER A 110 -10.61 0.28 4.20
CA SER A 110 -9.90 1.32 3.46
C SER A 110 -8.98 2.15 4.37
N PRO A 111 -7.79 2.56 3.90
CA PRO A 111 -6.89 3.46 4.63
C PRO A 111 -7.55 4.77 5.10
N VAL A 112 -8.65 5.21 4.48
CA VAL A 112 -9.44 6.39 4.92
C VAL A 112 -10.03 6.22 6.32
N ASN A 113 -10.20 4.98 6.75
CA ASN A 113 -10.77 4.59 8.03
C ASN A 113 -9.72 4.23 9.10
N THR A 114 -8.43 4.10 8.75
CA THR A 114 -7.33 3.73 9.68
C THR A 114 -7.30 4.63 10.92
N PHE A 115 -7.23 5.96 10.76
CA PHE A 115 -7.20 6.87 11.90
C PHE A 115 -8.55 7.02 12.62
N ARG A 116 -9.67 6.80 11.93
CA ARG A 116 -10.99 6.77 12.57
C ARG A 116 -11.07 5.64 13.58
N LEU A 117 -10.61 4.46 13.17
CA LEU A 117 -10.51 3.28 14.02
C LEU A 117 -9.56 3.53 15.19
N VAL A 118 -8.36 4.05 14.94
CA VAL A 118 -7.36 4.32 15.98
C VAL A 118 -7.86 5.34 17.00
N PHE A 119 -8.45 6.46 16.56
CA PHE A 119 -8.96 7.46 17.49
C PHE A 119 -10.18 6.99 18.26
N ALA A 120 -11.05 6.16 17.66
CA ALA A 120 -12.15 5.55 18.38
C ALA A 120 -11.63 4.57 19.44
N CYS A 121 -10.63 3.74 19.08
CA CYS A 121 -9.93 2.83 19.98
C CYS A 121 -9.34 3.56 21.20
N LEU A 122 -8.58 4.63 20.97
CA LEU A 122 -7.98 5.44 22.05
C LEU A 122 -9.01 6.09 22.98
N LYS A 123 -10.24 6.30 22.50
CA LYS A 123 -11.35 6.86 23.29
C LYS A 123 -12.25 5.80 23.91
N GLY A 124 -12.01 4.51 23.65
CA GLY A 124 -12.93 3.43 24.04
C GLY A 124 -14.31 3.54 23.37
N GLN A 125 -14.35 4.03 22.13
CA GLN A 125 -15.57 4.29 21.37
C GLN A 125 -15.66 3.42 20.11
N MET A 126 -16.86 3.36 19.54
CA MET A 126 -17.09 2.79 18.21
C MET A 126 -16.71 3.80 17.13
N ALA A 127 -16.00 3.35 16.11
CA ALA A 127 -15.59 4.16 14.97
C ALA A 127 -16.78 4.42 14.05
N ALA A 128 -17.01 5.69 13.71
CA ALA A 128 -17.89 6.07 12.62
C ALA A 128 -17.14 5.91 11.28
N LEU A 129 -17.15 4.69 10.74
CA LEU A 129 -16.51 4.34 9.48
C LEU A 129 -17.20 5.03 8.29
N LEU A 130 -16.41 5.46 7.32
CA LEU A 130 -16.91 5.91 6.02
C LEU A 130 -17.01 4.73 5.05
N PRO A 131 -17.86 4.83 4.01
CA PRO A 131 -17.83 3.87 2.91
C PRO A 131 -16.44 3.81 2.25
N ASP A 132 -16.01 2.61 1.89
CA ASP A 132 -14.76 2.38 1.17
C ASP A 132 -14.93 2.85 -0.29
N ARG A 133 -14.34 4.01 -0.60
CA ARG A 133 -14.41 4.66 -1.91
C ARG A 133 -13.01 4.99 -2.40
N HIS A 134 -12.78 4.82 -3.69
CA HIS A 134 -11.46 5.01 -4.28
C HIS A 134 -11.53 6.04 -5.39
N PHE A 135 -10.50 6.88 -5.46
CA PHE A 135 -10.45 7.93 -6.45
C PHE A 135 -9.07 8.01 -7.07
N LEU A 136 -9.05 8.17 -8.39
CA LEU A 136 -7.83 8.43 -9.14
C LEU A 136 -8.02 9.68 -10.00
N ARG A 137 -6.91 10.36 -10.26
CA ARG A 137 -6.91 11.54 -11.12
C ARG A 137 -6.61 11.12 -12.55
N GLN A 138 -7.50 11.47 -13.49
CA GLN A 138 -7.21 11.31 -14.91
C GLN A 138 -5.94 12.08 -15.29
N ARG A 139 -5.14 11.54 -16.21
CA ARG A 139 -4.00 12.26 -16.77
C ARG A 139 -4.43 13.29 -17.81
N GLY A 140 -3.63 14.35 -17.97
CA GLY A 140 -3.88 15.46 -18.89
C GLY A 140 -4.19 16.79 -18.19
N ALA A 141 -4.16 17.87 -18.98
CA ALA A 141 -4.31 19.25 -18.50
C ALA A 141 -5.65 19.51 -17.78
N ASN A 142 -6.70 18.77 -18.16
CA ASN A 142 -8.06 18.90 -17.63
C ASN A 142 -8.48 17.69 -16.77
N GLY A 143 -7.52 16.86 -16.33
CA GLY A 143 -7.81 15.64 -15.60
C GLY A 143 -8.52 15.89 -14.26
N GLY A 144 -9.75 15.39 -14.14
CA GLY A 144 -10.57 15.42 -12.93
C GLY A 144 -10.30 14.25 -12.00
N LEU A 145 -10.87 14.34 -10.79
CA LEU A 145 -10.95 13.21 -9.86
C LEU A 145 -12.11 12.32 -10.28
N VAL A 146 -11.85 11.03 -10.46
CA VAL A 146 -12.85 10.03 -10.86
C VAL A 146 -12.90 8.96 -9.80
N GLU A 147 -14.10 8.57 -9.39
CA GLU A 147 -14.30 7.41 -8.53
C GLU A 147 -14.04 6.14 -9.36
N VAL A 148 -13.22 5.25 -8.81
CA VAL A 148 -12.83 3.99 -9.46
C VAL A 148 -13.22 2.83 -8.58
N ASP A 149 -13.50 1.69 -9.22
CA ASP A 149 -13.67 0.42 -8.52
C ASP A 149 -12.42 -0.43 -8.73
N PRO A 150 -11.55 -0.58 -7.71
CA PRO A 150 -10.25 -1.25 -7.84
C PRO A 150 -10.36 -2.78 -7.71
N VAL A 151 -11.45 -3.41 -8.17
CA VAL A 151 -11.56 -4.86 -8.16
C VAL A 151 -10.50 -5.44 -9.10
N ALA A 152 -9.52 -6.14 -8.52
CA ALA A 152 -8.62 -6.98 -9.30
C ALA A 152 -9.47 -8.03 -10.04
N PRO A 153 -9.15 -8.37 -11.30
CA PRO A 153 -9.80 -9.51 -11.95
C PRO A 153 -9.67 -10.74 -11.03
N GLU A 154 -10.73 -11.53 -10.92
CA GLU A 154 -10.65 -12.81 -10.22
C GLU A 154 -9.43 -13.58 -10.76
N PRO A 155 -8.63 -14.24 -9.90
CA PRO A 155 -7.57 -15.11 -10.41
C PRO A 155 -8.20 -16.08 -11.42
N PRO A 156 -7.55 -16.36 -12.56
CA PRO A 156 -8.13 -17.25 -13.56
C PRO A 156 -8.51 -18.55 -12.85
N THR A 157 -9.80 -18.88 -12.91
CA THR A 157 -10.28 -20.18 -12.48
C THR A 157 -9.55 -21.20 -13.34
N GLY A 158 -8.62 -21.93 -12.72
CA GLY A 158 -7.76 -22.86 -13.42
C GLY A 158 -8.59 -23.84 -14.25
N GLY A 159 -8.28 -23.91 -15.55
CA GLY A 159 -8.76 -24.88 -16.52
C GLY A 159 -7.59 -25.37 -17.37
#